data_AF-A0A7Y4KSE2-F1
#
_entry.id   AF-A0A7Y4KSE2-F1
#
_cell.length_a   1.000
_cell.length_b   1.000
_cell.length_c   1.000
_cell.angle_alpha   90.00
_cell.angle_beta   90.00
_cell.angle_gamma   90.00
#
_symmetry.space_group_name_H-M   'P 1'
#
loop_
_entity.id
_entity.type
_entity.pdbx_description
1 polymer ?
#
loop_
_entity_poly.entity_id
_entity_poly.type
_entity_poly.pdbx_seq_one_letter_code
_entity_poly.pdbx_strand_id
1 'polypeptide(L)'
;MRVVVAVFLLLLSGCATSRVVHLDTGNGQRVVHEAEEVAPVQVSEDAFTSALTQLILDMRMDVAFREAEAADARGWVRSRTLLASSAGLADSGSGSSPESLYARLCPSADDCLSLVGGTGLTFSRKDRTLMALSFALDSVWEGVEAEVGKLLNPAALKAMVTSAALSLLLTLTLPEPVTKAIAVALTAAMVAYLGIVPVWEMGRGFVRLWDDAGTATSVIELQDIGHRFGKVLGTNGTRVLVLLVTAALGGKNAMAAQGPRLPGFPQAALRGQAEASFSLGAALNGGVTSISLPAAGVLNVALAPGAAAALAMYSNGQIPGDAEGPVHHICTNKNLVSAATGGPWTPLCEEIFARAGLSLDDVANKVRLGGHQGPHPRGYHEAVLRRLNDALGKCRNKDACRKLLVEELAKIANDLLTPDSGLRRLIAPSEG
;
A
#
# COMPACT_ATOMS: atom_id res chain seq x y z
N MET A 1 41.69 -33.05 3.11
CA MET A 1 40.68 -32.44 4.02
C MET A 1 40.55 -30.92 3.92
N ARG A 2 41.55 -30.13 3.47
CA ARG A 2 41.42 -28.66 3.37
C ARG A 2 40.70 -28.14 2.13
N VAL A 3 40.62 -28.92 1.05
CA VAL A 3 39.95 -28.52 -0.20
C VAL A 3 38.43 -28.74 -0.17
N VAL A 4 37.96 -29.72 0.61
CA VAL A 4 36.52 -30.02 0.74
C VAL A 4 35.77 -28.97 1.57
N VAL A 5 36.46 -28.29 2.49
CA VAL A 5 35.88 -27.22 3.34
C VAL A 5 35.69 -25.92 2.55
N ALA A 6 36.57 -25.64 1.58
CA ALA A 6 36.46 -24.43 0.75
C ALA A 6 35.29 -24.49 -0.25
N VAL A 7 34.94 -25.69 -0.73
CA VAL A 7 33.81 -25.88 -1.67
C VAL A 7 32.45 -25.79 -0.94
N PHE A 8 32.39 -26.18 0.34
CA PHE A 8 31.18 -26.04 1.15
C PHE A 8 30.88 -24.59 1.58
N LEU A 9 31.89 -23.73 1.67
CA LEU A 9 31.73 -22.30 1.98
C LEU A 9 31.22 -21.48 0.79
N LEU A 10 31.40 -21.95 -0.44
CA LEU A 10 30.90 -21.30 -1.67
C LEU A 10 29.45 -21.68 -2.02
N LEU A 11 28.85 -22.64 -1.31
CA LEU A 11 27.43 -23.03 -1.48
C LEU A 11 26.50 -22.35 -0.46
N LEU A 12 27.04 -21.53 0.44
CA LEU A 12 26.27 -20.73 1.42
C LEU A 12 26.01 -19.28 0.98
N SER A 13 26.55 -18.85 -0.18
CA SER A 13 25.99 -17.71 -0.89
C SER A 13 24.72 -18.17 -1.60
N GLY A 14 23.63 -18.27 -0.84
CA GLY A 14 22.29 -18.43 -1.41
C GLY A 14 22.12 -17.36 -2.48
N CYS A 15 21.69 -17.76 -3.68
CA CYS A 15 21.34 -16.83 -4.74
C CYS A 15 20.29 -15.87 -4.19
N ALA A 16 20.70 -14.68 -3.75
CA ALA A 16 19.79 -13.60 -3.48
C ALA A 16 19.09 -13.32 -4.81
N THR A 17 17.82 -13.68 -4.92
CA THR A 17 17.00 -13.29 -6.07
C THR A 17 17.04 -11.77 -6.12
N SER A 18 17.76 -11.22 -7.09
CA SER A 18 17.88 -9.77 -7.26
C SER A 18 16.47 -9.21 -7.41
N ARG A 19 16.04 -8.44 -6.42
CA ARG A 19 14.73 -7.78 -6.43
C ARG A 19 14.90 -6.44 -7.14
N VAL A 20 14.09 -6.21 -8.16
CA VAL A 20 14.21 -5.05 -9.04
C VAL A 20 12.94 -4.22 -8.96
N VAL A 21 13.09 -2.95 -8.64
CA VAL A 21 12.00 -1.97 -8.64
C VAL A 21 12.15 -1.06 -9.84
N HIS A 22 11.11 -0.96 -10.65
CA HIS A 22 10.99 0.03 -11.72
C HIS A 22 10.05 1.15 -11.28
N LEU A 23 10.60 2.35 -11.06
CA LEU A 23 9.84 3.55 -10.78
C LEU A 23 9.62 4.35 -12.07
N ASP A 24 8.37 4.59 -12.44
CA ASP A 24 8.00 5.57 -13.48
C ASP A 24 7.58 6.88 -12.81
N THR A 25 8.32 7.95 -13.08
CA THR A 25 8.11 9.28 -12.50
C THR A 25 7.16 10.17 -13.32
N GLY A 26 6.51 9.62 -14.35
CA GLY A 26 5.47 10.31 -15.15
C GLY A 26 5.99 11.27 -16.22
N ASN A 27 7.32 11.46 -16.30
CA ASN A 27 8.01 12.24 -17.33
C ASN A 27 8.74 11.34 -18.36
N GLY A 28 8.38 10.05 -18.43
CA GLY A 28 9.03 9.06 -19.30
C GLY A 28 10.37 8.52 -18.78
N GLN A 29 10.82 8.97 -17.60
CA GLN A 29 12.01 8.41 -16.95
C GLN A 29 11.61 7.19 -16.10
N ARG A 30 12.32 6.08 -16.34
CA ARG A 30 12.23 4.87 -15.53
C ARG A 30 13.49 4.72 -14.69
N VAL A 31 13.36 4.74 -13.38
CA VAL A 31 14.47 4.49 -12.46
C VAL A 31 14.44 3.04 -12.01
N VAL A 32 15.60 2.39 -11.99
CA VAL A 32 15.75 0.99 -11.60
C VAL A 32 16.49 0.94 -10.25
N HIS A 33 15.91 0.24 -9.27
CA HIS A 33 16.51 0.02 -7.96
C HIS A 33 16.69 -1.46 -7.67
N GLU A 34 17.82 -1.77 -7.03
CA GLU A 34 17.99 -3.03 -6.34
C GLU A 34 17.37 -2.88 -4.94
N ALA A 35 16.42 -3.74 -4.62
CA ALA A 35 15.70 -3.65 -3.37
C ALA A 35 16.52 -4.19 -2.19
N GLU A 36 16.57 -3.45 -1.09
CA GLU A 36 17.15 -3.95 0.15
C GLU A 36 16.24 -5.00 0.80
N GLU A 37 16.84 -6.09 1.29
CA GLU A 37 16.10 -7.10 2.03
C GLU A 37 15.88 -6.67 3.49
N VAL A 38 14.62 -6.31 3.79
CA VAL A 38 14.19 -5.93 5.14
C VAL A 38 13.14 -6.92 5.63
N ALA A 39 13.27 -7.37 6.88
CA ALA A 39 12.34 -8.33 7.47
C ALA A 39 10.89 -7.83 7.44
N PRO A 40 9.90 -8.71 7.19
CA PRO A 40 8.48 -8.34 7.19
C PRO A 40 8.02 -7.79 8.54
N VAL A 41 7.09 -6.84 8.51
CA VAL A 41 6.45 -6.30 9.71
C VAL A 41 5.58 -7.37 10.34
N GLN A 42 5.83 -7.68 11.61
CA GLN A 42 5.03 -8.65 12.36
C GLN A 42 3.90 -7.95 13.12
N VAL A 43 2.67 -8.41 12.89
CA VAL A 43 1.48 -7.99 13.62
C VAL A 43 1.11 -9.08 14.62
N SER A 44 1.31 -8.79 15.91
CA SER A 44 0.88 -9.69 16.99
C SER A 44 -0.64 -9.81 17.03
N GLU A 45 -1.14 -10.86 17.69
CA GLU A 45 -2.58 -11.09 17.85
C GLU A 45 -3.26 -9.93 18.60
N ASP A 46 -2.68 -9.51 19.73
CA ASP A 46 -3.23 -8.41 20.53
C ASP A 46 -3.30 -7.09 19.74
N ALA A 47 -2.25 -6.79 18.96
CA ALA A 47 -2.20 -5.61 18.11
C ALA A 47 -3.23 -5.70 16.97
N PHE A 48 -3.41 -6.89 16.40
CA PHE A 48 -4.43 -7.16 15.39
C PHE A 48 -5.84 -6.96 15.95
N THR A 49 -6.20 -7.61 17.05
CA THR A 49 -7.53 -7.54 17.65
C THR A 49 -7.87 -6.11 18.11
N SER A 50 -6.90 -5.41 18.70
CA SER A 50 -7.07 -4.02 19.12
C SER A 50 -7.29 -3.10 17.93
N ALA A 51 -6.45 -3.22 16.88
CA ALA A 51 -6.57 -2.38 15.69
C ALA A 51 -7.86 -2.66 14.92
N LEU A 52 -8.24 -3.94 14.77
CA LEU A 52 -9.49 -4.32 14.11
C LEU A 52 -10.71 -3.75 14.84
N THR A 53 -10.74 -3.87 16.17
CA THR A 53 -11.81 -3.28 17.00
C THR A 53 -11.90 -1.76 16.79
N GLN A 54 -10.78 -1.05 16.78
CA GLN A 54 -10.76 0.41 16.54
C GLN A 54 -11.24 0.79 15.14
N LEU A 55 -10.82 0.05 14.10
CA LEU A 55 -11.29 0.29 12.72
C LEU A 55 -12.81 0.14 12.59
N ILE A 56 -13.38 -0.82 13.30
CA ILE A 56 -14.83 -1.08 13.31
C ILE A 56 -15.58 0.04 14.03
N LEU A 57 -15.06 0.53 15.16
CA LEU A 57 -15.65 1.64 15.91
C LEU A 57 -15.60 2.96 15.14
N ASP A 58 -14.51 3.20 14.40
CA ASP A 58 -14.33 4.39 13.57
C ASP A 58 -15.14 4.36 12.27
N MET A 59 -15.67 3.19 11.89
CA MET A 59 -16.47 3.04 10.67
C MET A 59 -17.89 3.60 10.84
N ARG A 60 -18.23 4.58 10.00
CA ARG A 60 -19.62 4.96 9.73
C ARG A 60 -20.26 3.94 8.79
N MET A 61 -20.80 2.88 9.39
CA MET A 61 -21.38 1.72 8.70
C MET A 61 -22.50 2.08 7.71
N ASP A 62 -23.20 3.19 7.91
CA ASP A 62 -24.30 3.66 7.05
C ASP A 62 -23.86 3.99 5.61
N VAL A 63 -22.61 4.43 5.40
CA VAL A 63 -22.07 4.79 4.08
C VAL A 63 -21.48 3.56 3.37
N ALA A 64 -20.73 2.72 4.10
CA ALA A 64 -20.11 1.51 3.54
C ALA A 64 -21.14 0.48 3.06
N PHE A 65 -22.26 0.31 3.81
CA PHE A 65 -23.35 -0.56 3.38
C PHE A 65 -24.10 -0.02 2.15
N ARG A 66 -24.31 1.30 2.05
CA ARG A 66 -25.02 1.92 0.92
C ARG A 66 -24.21 1.88 -0.38
N GLU A 67 -22.90 2.11 -0.33
CA GLU A 67 -22.05 2.02 -1.53
C GLU A 67 -21.88 0.57 -2.01
N ALA A 68 -21.77 -0.40 -1.08
CA ALA A 68 -21.73 -1.83 -1.41
C ALA A 68 -23.08 -2.36 -1.94
N GLU A 69 -24.21 -1.96 -1.35
CA GLU A 69 -25.57 -2.31 -1.82
C GLU A 69 -25.91 -1.64 -3.16
N ALA A 70 -25.46 -0.41 -3.40
CA ALA A 70 -25.71 0.29 -4.67
C ALA A 70 -24.88 -0.26 -5.83
N ALA A 71 -23.69 -0.81 -5.56
CA ALA A 71 -22.79 -1.35 -6.58
C ALA A 71 -23.19 -2.76 -7.07
N ASP A 72 -23.76 -3.62 -6.21
CA ASP A 72 -24.24 -4.96 -6.59
C ASP A 72 -25.25 -5.54 -5.57
N ALA A 73 -26.47 -5.00 -5.56
CA ALA A 73 -27.53 -5.39 -4.63
C ALA A 73 -27.86 -6.90 -4.58
N ARG A 74 -27.65 -7.64 -5.69
CA ARG A 74 -27.97 -9.08 -5.77
C ARG A 74 -26.78 -9.97 -5.44
N GLY A 75 -25.56 -9.63 -5.88
CA GLY A 75 -24.35 -10.36 -5.53
C GLY A 75 -24.00 -10.22 -4.05
N TRP A 76 -24.27 -9.06 -3.44
CA TRP A 76 -24.02 -8.79 -2.02
C TRP A 76 -24.92 -9.60 -1.08
N VAL A 77 -26.23 -9.65 -1.35
CA VAL A 77 -27.18 -10.47 -0.56
C VAL A 77 -26.83 -11.96 -0.66
N ARG A 78 -26.48 -12.45 -1.85
CA ARG A 78 -26.07 -13.85 -2.07
C ARG A 78 -24.76 -14.20 -1.34
N SER A 79 -23.77 -13.33 -1.41
CA SER A 79 -22.48 -13.48 -0.73
C SER A 79 -22.64 -13.53 0.79
N ARG A 80 -23.52 -12.69 1.36
CA ARG A 80 -23.84 -12.70 2.79
C ARG A 80 -24.51 -14.00 3.23
N THR A 81 -25.49 -14.51 2.47
CA THR A 81 -26.17 -15.77 2.80
C THR A 81 -25.22 -16.97 2.68
N LEU A 82 -24.37 -17.00 1.65
CA LEU A 82 -23.33 -18.03 1.46
C LEU A 82 -22.29 -18.01 2.59
N LEU A 83 -21.85 -16.82 3.02
CA LEU A 83 -20.82 -16.70 4.05
C LEU A 83 -21.38 -16.95 5.46
N ALA A 84 -22.63 -16.55 5.72
CA ALA A 84 -23.34 -16.86 6.95
C ALA A 84 -23.63 -18.37 7.12
N SER A 85 -23.84 -19.08 6.02
CA SER A 85 -24.00 -20.54 6.03
C SER A 85 -22.67 -21.29 6.06
N SER A 86 -21.58 -20.68 5.59
CA SER A 86 -20.21 -21.17 5.73
C SER A 86 -19.56 -20.91 7.09
N ALA A 87 -20.34 -20.56 8.12
CA ALA A 87 -19.83 -20.24 9.46
C ALA A 87 -18.89 -21.34 9.98
N GLY A 88 -17.59 -21.13 9.74
CA GLY A 88 -16.48 -21.87 10.31
C GLY A 88 -16.51 -21.69 11.82
N LEU A 89 -16.98 -22.74 12.48
CA LEU A 89 -16.67 -23.21 13.83
C LEU A 89 -15.79 -22.28 14.68
N ALA A 90 -16.42 -21.35 15.38
CA ALA A 90 -15.88 -20.81 16.63
C ALA A 90 -16.12 -21.74 17.84
N ASP A 91 -16.36 -23.02 17.57
CA ASP A 91 -16.51 -24.06 18.58
C ASP A 91 -15.51 -25.18 18.29
N SER A 92 -14.33 -25.08 18.88
CA SER A 92 -13.27 -26.09 18.80
C SER A 92 -13.61 -27.37 19.60
N GLY A 93 -14.82 -27.47 20.16
CA GLY A 93 -15.19 -28.51 21.13
C GLY A 93 -16.13 -29.61 20.65
N SER A 94 -16.85 -29.46 19.53
CA SER A 94 -17.77 -30.49 19.04
C SER A 94 -17.47 -30.90 17.60
N GLY A 95 -17.22 -32.19 17.41
CA GLY A 95 -16.89 -32.77 16.09
C GLY A 95 -17.94 -32.39 15.05
N SER A 96 -17.52 -31.58 14.09
CA SER A 96 -18.35 -31.10 13.00
C SER A 96 -18.56 -32.23 11.99
N SER A 97 -19.68 -32.95 12.08
CA SER A 97 -20.04 -33.89 11.02
C SER A 97 -20.39 -33.12 9.74
N PRO A 98 -19.98 -33.61 8.55
CA PRO A 98 -20.30 -33.02 7.26
C PRO A 98 -21.79 -32.68 7.09
N GLU A 99 -22.68 -33.51 7.64
CA GLU A 99 -24.13 -33.37 7.52
C GLU A 99 -24.66 -32.08 8.18
N SER A 100 -24.02 -31.62 9.25
CA SER A 100 -24.41 -30.39 9.96
C SER A 100 -24.08 -29.10 9.20
N LEU A 101 -23.12 -29.16 8.28
CA LEU A 101 -22.74 -28.06 7.38
C LEU A 101 -23.70 -28.00 6.18
N TYR A 102 -24.03 -29.15 5.60
CA TYR A 102 -25.01 -29.25 4.51
C TYR A 102 -26.40 -28.75 4.93
N ALA A 103 -26.86 -29.09 6.13
CA ALA A 103 -28.15 -28.64 6.66
C ALA A 103 -28.22 -27.12 6.94
N ARG A 104 -27.08 -26.45 7.18
CA ARG A 104 -26.99 -25.00 7.41
C ARG A 104 -26.88 -24.19 6.12
N LEU A 105 -26.36 -24.79 5.05
CA LEU A 105 -26.27 -24.21 3.71
C LEU A 105 -27.60 -24.25 2.96
N CYS A 106 -28.51 -25.19 3.30
CA CYS A 106 -29.75 -25.43 2.55
C CYS A 106 -30.94 -25.71 3.50
N PRO A 107 -31.77 -24.69 3.83
CA PRO A 107 -32.91 -24.86 4.74
C PRO A 107 -34.13 -25.56 4.11
N SER A 108 -34.17 -25.77 2.79
CA SER A 108 -35.26 -26.47 2.08
C SER A 108 -34.75 -27.68 1.29
N ALA A 109 -35.55 -28.75 1.28
CA ALA A 109 -35.17 -30.05 0.69
C ALA A 109 -35.02 -30.04 -0.85
N ASP A 110 -35.73 -29.14 -1.55
CA ASP A 110 -35.76 -29.11 -3.02
C ASP A 110 -34.48 -28.52 -3.64
N ASP A 111 -33.83 -27.55 -2.99
CA ASP A 111 -32.53 -27.00 -3.43
C ASP A 111 -31.38 -28.02 -3.24
N CYS A 112 -31.58 -28.97 -2.31
CA CYS A 112 -30.60 -29.98 -1.91
C CYS A 112 -30.59 -31.26 -2.77
N LEU A 113 -31.64 -31.51 -3.56
CA LEU A 113 -31.68 -32.70 -4.44
C LEU A 113 -30.54 -32.70 -5.48
N SER A 114 -30.03 -31.52 -5.84
CA SER A 114 -28.85 -31.36 -6.72
C SER A 114 -27.50 -31.58 -6.02
N LEU A 115 -27.44 -31.43 -4.69
CA LEU A 115 -26.23 -31.63 -3.89
C LEU A 115 -26.07 -33.09 -3.43
N VAL A 116 -27.19 -33.81 -3.22
CA VAL A 116 -27.21 -35.23 -2.85
C VAL A 116 -27.15 -36.15 -4.08
N GLY A 117 -27.61 -35.68 -5.25
CA GLY A 117 -27.66 -36.45 -6.50
C GLY A 117 -26.35 -36.57 -7.30
N GLY A 118 -25.20 -36.13 -6.76
CA GLY A 118 -23.91 -36.23 -7.44
C GLY A 118 -23.67 -35.22 -8.57
N THR A 119 -24.49 -34.16 -8.70
CA THR A 119 -24.33 -33.13 -9.75
C THR A 119 -23.42 -31.95 -9.37
N GLY A 120 -22.71 -32.02 -8.23
CA GLY A 120 -21.74 -31.01 -7.78
C GLY A 120 -22.34 -29.73 -7.21
N LEU A 121 -21.50 -28.85 -6.63
CA LEU A 121 -21.93 -27.55 -6.10
C LEU A 121 -22.54 -26.67 -7.20
N THR A 122 -23.80 -26.27 -7.08
CA THR A 122 -24.47 -25.39 -8.07
C THR A 122 -24.04 -23.91 -7.99
N PHE A 123 -23.10 -23.58 -7.11
CA PHE A 123 -22.55 -22.24 -6.94
C PHE A 123 -21.69 -21.80 -8.12
N SER A 124 -21.67 -20.49 -8.40
CA SER A 124 -20.77 -19.94 -9.42
C SER A 124 -19.31 -20.10 -9.00
N ARG A 125 -18.36 -20.05 -9.96
CA ARG A 125 -16.92 -20.06 -9.64
C ARG A 125 -16.58 -18.99 -8.60
N LYS A 126 -17.10 -17.77 -8.76
CA LYS A 126 -16.87 -16.65 -7.83
C LYS A 126 -17.35 -16.99 -6.41
N ASP A 127 -18.53 -17.60 -6.28
CA ASP A 127 -19.11 -17.98 -4.99
C ASP A 127 -18.29 -19.10 -4.31
N ARG A 128 -17.84 -20.09 -5.08
CA ARG A 128 -16.96 -21.16 -4.59
C ARG A 128 -15.61 -20.62 -4.11
N THR A 129 -14.99 -19.74 -4.89
CA THR A 129 -13.76 -19.04 -4.51
C THR A 129 -13.95 -18.20 -3.25
N LEU A 130 -15.07 -17.48 -3.14
CA LEU A 130 -15.38 -16.68 -1.96
C LEU A 130 -15.48 -17.53 -0.70
N MET A 131 -16.09 -18.72 -0.80
CA MET A 131 -16.17 -19.67 0.31
C MET A 131 -14.82 -20.28 0.67
N ALA A 132 -14.01 -20.70 -0.33
CA ALA A 132 -12.65 -21.17 -0.09
C ALA A 132 -11.78 -20.08 0.57
N LEU A 133 -11.90 -18.82 0.13
CA LEU A 133 -11.20 -17.71 0.75
C LEU A 133 -11.66 -17.46 2.19
N SER A 134 -12.96 -17.60 2.48
CA SER A 134 -13.48 -17.51 3.85
C SER A 134 -12.76 -18.48 4.78
N PHE A 135 -12.63 -19.75 4.37
CA PHE A 135 -11.89 -20.78 5.13
C PHE A 135 -10.40 -20.46 5.27
N ALA A 136 -9.78 -19.85 4.25
CA ALA A 136 -8.38 -19.42 4.33
C ALA A 136 -8.14 -18.37 5.42
N LEU A 137 -9.17 -17.59 5.79
CA LEU A 137 -9.10 -16.54 6.80
C LEU A 137 -9.57 -17.01 8.19
N ASP A 138 -10.02 -18.25 8.37
CA ASP A 138 -10.62 -18.73 9.64
C ASP A 138 -9.73 -18.49 10.87
N SER A 139 -8.43 -18.76 10.74
CA SER A 139 -7.45 -18.64 11.83
C SER A 139 -7.36 -17.26 12.50
N VAL A 140 -7.76 -16.17 11.84
CA VAL A 140 -7.72 -14.83 12.44
C VAL A 140 -9.02 -14.44 13.11
N TRP A 141 -10.10 -15.20 12.93
CA TRP A 141 -11.40 -14.92 13.53
C TRP A 141 -11.57 -15.53 14.92
N GLU A 142 -10.78 -16.55 15.28
CA GLU A 142 -10.84 -17.24 16.58
C GLU A 142 -10.75 -16.27 17.78
N GLY A 143 -9.91 -15.22 17.69
CA GLY A 143 -9.75 -14.20 18.75
C GLY A 143 -10.65 -12.96 18.59
N VAL A 144 -11.35 -12.82 17.47
CA VAL A 144 -12.12 -11.60 17.12
C VAL A 144 -13.54 -11.67 17.66
N GLU A 145 -14.14 -12.87 17.69
CA GLU A 145 -15.56 -13.02 18.05
C GLU A 145 -15.88 -12.56 19.48
N ALA A 146 -14.97 -12.80 20.44
CA ALA A 146 -15.17 -12.43 21.84
C ALA A 146 -15.28 -10.90 22.06
N GLU A 147 -14.52 -10.13 21.28
CA GLU A 147 -14.44 -8.67 21.40
C GLU A 147 -15.40 -7.96 20.43
N VAL A 148 -15.48 -8.43 19.19
CA VAL A 148 -16.21 -7.78 18.10
C VAL A 148 -17.67 -8.23 18.01
N GLY A 149 -18.01 -9.43 18.50
CA GLY A 149 -19.40 -9.90 18.54
C GLY A 149 -20.34 -9.04 19.38
N LYS A 150 -19.80 -8.20 20.26
CA LYS A 150 -20.56 -7.21 21.05
C LYS A 150 -20.91 -5.95 20.25
N LEU A 151 -20.20 -5.68 19.15
CA LEU A 151 -20.28 -4.44 18.38
C LEU A 151 -21.07 -4.63 17.07
N LEU A 152 -20.98 -5.80 16.44
CA LEU A 152 -21.68 -6.15 15.20
C LEU A 152 -21.78 -7.66 15.02
N ASN A 153 -22.58 -8.07 14.03
CA ASN A 153 -22.67 -9.47 13.64
C ASN A 153 -21.33 -9.97 13.03
N PRO A 154 -20.61 -10.90 13.69
CA PRO A 154 -19.30 -11.38 13.21
C PRO A 154 -19.36 -12.02 11.83
N ALA A 155 -20.45 -12.72 11.51
CA ALA A 155 -20.62 -13.35 10.20
C ALA A 155 -20.76 -12.31 9.07
N ALA A 156 -21.44 -11.19 9.34
CA ALA A 156 -21.55 -10.11 8.36
C ALA A 156 -20.21 -9.39 8.13
N LEU A 157 -19.43 -9.18 9.20
CA LEU A 157 -18.09 -8.62 9.11
C LEU A 157 -17.14 -9.53 8.32
N LYS A 158 -17.08 -10.81 8.68
CA LYS A 158 -16.30 -11.82 7.98
C LYS A 158 -16.67 -11.86 6.50
N ALA A 159 -17.97 -11.81 6.20
CA ALA A 159 -18.45 -11.78 4.82
C ALA A 159 -17.94 -10.57 4.02
N MET A 160 -18.01 -9.39 4.63
CA MET A 160 -17.55 -8.13 4.04
C MET A 160 -16.04 -8.13 3.80
N VAL A 161 -15.26 -8.50 4.81
CA VAL A 161 -13.80 -8.56 4.75
C VAL A 161 -13.35 -9.58 3.71
N THR A 162 -13.98 -10.76 3.67
CA THR A 162 -13.65 -11.81 2.68
C THR A 162 -13.98 -11.34 1.27
N SER A 163 -15.09 -10.63 1.06
CA SER A 163 -15.47 -10.07 -0.24
C SER A 163 -14.52 -8.97 -0.72
N ALA A 164 -14.09 -8.09 0.19
CA ALA A 164 -13.09 -7.06 -0.09
C ALA A 164 -11.72 -7.67 -0.39
N ALA A 165 -11.30 -8.68 0.38
CA ALA A 165 -10.09 -9.44 0.13
C ALA A 165 -10.12 -10.16 -1.22
N LEU A 166 -11.24 -10.79 -1.58
CA LEU A 166 -11.43 -11.40 -2.90
C LEU A 166 -11.23 -10.36 -4.02
N SER A 167 -11.83 -9.19 -3.87
CA SER A 167 -11.73 -8.11 -4.85
C SER A 167 -10.29 -7.61 -5.02
N LEU A 168 -9.57 -7.43 -3.90
CA LEU A 168 -8.16 -7.05 -3.92
C LEU A 168 -7.29 -8.14 -4.57
N LEU A 169 -7.42 -9.39 -4.15
CA LEU A 169 -6.65 -10.52 -4.69
C LEU A 169 -6.90 -10.72 -6.18
N LEU A 170 -8.13 -10.56 -6.66
CA LEU A 170 -8.45 -10.54 -8.09
C LEU A 170 -7.66 -9.45 -8.82
N THR A 171 -7.65 -8.22 -8.30
CA THR A 171 -6.88 -7.13 -8.94
C THR A 171 -5.37 -7.38 -8.95
N LEU A 172 -4.83 -8.03 -7.92
CA LEU A 172 -3.40 -8.38 -7.86
C LEU A 172 -2.98 -9.43 -8.90
N THR A 173 -3.92 -10.23 -9.40
CA THR A 173 -3.63 -11.27 -10.41
C THR A 173 -3.77 -10.82 -11.85
N LEU A 174 -4.26 -9.60 -12.09
CA LEU A 174 -4.36 -9.07 -13.43
C LEU A 174 -2.95 -8.81 -14.00
N PRO A 175 -2.70 -9.15 -15.28
CA PRO A 175 -1.42 -8.87 -15.93
C PRO A 175 -1.18 -7.36 -16.14
N GLU A 176 -2.27 -6.58 -16.15
CA GLU A 176 -2.23 -5.12 -16.23
C GLU A 176 -1.95 -4.50 -14.85
N PRO A 177 -1.28 -3.34 -14.82
CA PRO A 177 -1.02 -2.67 -13.56
C PRO A 177 -2.32 -2.27 -12.86
N VAL A 178 -2.34 -2.43 -11.54
CA VAL A 178 -3.45 -1.95 -10.72
C VAL A 178 -3.45 -0.43 -10.82
N THR A 179 -4.55 0.18 -11.27
CA THR A 179 -4.67 1.64 -11.44
C THR A 179 -5.74 2.26 -10.54
N LYS A 180 -6.63 1.44 -9.97
CA LYS A 180 -7.67 1.93 -9.05
C LYS A 180 -7.01 2.38 -7.75
N ALA A 181 -7.14 3.67 -7.40
CA ALA A 181 -6.41 4.29 -6.29
C ALA A 181 -6.44 3.49 -4.97
N ILE A 182 -7.60 2.95 -4.57
CA ILE A 182 -7.72 2.12 -3.36
C ILE A 182 -6.94 0.80 -3.50
N ALA A 183 -7.05 0.12 -4.64
CA ALA A 183 -6.33 -1.12 -4.90
C ALA A 183 -4.81 -0.88 -5.01
N VAL A 184 -4.39 0.25 -5.58
CA VAL A 184 -2.98 0.69 -5.57
C VAL A 184 -2.49 0.90 -4.14
N ALA A 185 -3.23 1.65 -3.33
CA ALA A 185 -2.88 1.92 -1.93
C ALA A 185 -2.81 0.62 -1.11
N LEU A 186 -3.77 -0.29 -1.28
CA LEU A 186 -3.78 -1.60 -0.63
C LEU A 186 -2.60 -2.46 -1.06
N THR A 187 -2.28 -2.50 -2.36
CA THR A 187 -1.14 -3.25 -2.90
C THR A 187 0.17 -2.67 -2.38
N ALA A 188 0.33 -1.34 -2.40
CA ALA A 188 1.47 -0.64 -1.83
C ALA A 188 1.65 -0.98 -0.35
N ALA A 189 0.56 -0.96 0.42
CA ALA A 189 0.60 -1.31 1.83
C ALA A 189 0.97 -2.79 2.04
N MET A 190 0.41 -3.73 1.28
CA MET A 190 0.81 -5.14 1.35
C MET A 190 2.30 -5.32 1.08
N VAL A 191 2.83 -4.68 0.03
CA VAL A 191 4.27 -4.74 -0.29
C VAL A 191 5.11 -4.13 0.82
N ALA A 192 4.70 -2.98 1.37
CA ALA A 192 5.40 -2.31 2.47
C ALA A 192 5.44 -3.16 3.76
N TYR A 193 4.35 -3.84 4.11
CA TYR A 193 4.26 -4.69 5.29
C TYR A 193 4.93 -6.07 5.11
N LEU A 194 4.71 -6.72 3.97
CA LEU A 194 5.03 -8.13 3.76
C LEU A 194 6.20 -8.34 2.80
N GLY A 195 6.26 -7.57 1.70
CA GLY A 195 7.36 -7.59 0.73
C GLY A 195 6.92 -7.88 -0.68
N ILE A 196 7.83 -7.65 -1.61
CA ILE A 196 7.56 -7.88 -3.04
C ILE A 196 7.31 -9.37 -3.28
N VAL A 197 8.19 -10.24 -2.76
CA VAL A 197 8.10 -11.69 -3.00
C VAL A 197 6.87 -12.31 -2.30
N PRO A 198 6.62 -12.09 -0.99
CA PRO A 198 5.43 -12.66 -0.35
C PRO A 198 4.12 -12.22 -1.00
N VAL A 199 3.99 -10.95 -1.39
CA VAL A 199 2.77 -10.47 -2.06
C VAL A 199 2.60 -11.11 -3.44
N TRP A 200 3.69 -11.30 -4.19
CA TRP A 200 3.66 -12.03 -5.45
C TRP A 200 3.25 -13.49 -5.26
N GLU A 201 3.77 -14.17 -4.24
CA GLU A 201 3.40 -15.54 -3.88
C GLU A 201 1.93 -15.65 -3.48
N MET A 202 1.39 -14.67 -2.77
CA MET A 202 -0.05 -14.59 -2.46
C MET A 202 -0.88 -14.48 -3.74
N GLY A 203 -0.49 -13.65 -4.71
CA GLY A 203 -1.15 -13.55 -6.01
C GLY A 203 -1.14 -14.90 -6.75
N ARG A 204 0.02 -15.57 -6.82
CA ARG A 204 0.16 -16.91 -7.42
C ARG A 204 -0.66 -17.98 -6.69
N GLY A 205 -0.69 -17.93 -5.36
CA GLY A 205 -1.51 -18.80 -4.53
C GLY A 205 -3.00 -18.60 -4.78
N PHE A 206 -3.42 -17.34 -4.96
CA PHE A 206 -4.81 -17.00 -5.22
C PHE A 206 -5.28 -17.47 -6.61
N VAL A 207 -4.43 -17.40 -7.64
CA VAL A 207 -4.74 -18.00 -8.96
C VAL A 207 -5.05 -19.49 -8.82
N ARG A 208 -4.23 -20.23 -8.04
CA ARG A 208 -4.48 -21.65 -7.76
C ARG A 208 -5.79 -21.87 -7.01
N LEU A 209 -6.07 -21.07 -5.98
CA LEU A 209 -7.35 -21.12 -5.26
C LEU A 209 -8.53 -20.86 -6.21
N TRP A 210 -8.43 -19.89 -7.12
CA TRP A 210 -9.46 -19.55 -8.09
C TRP A 210 -9.73 -20.67 -9.10
N ASP A 211 -8.68 -21.37 -9.54
CA ASP A 211 -8.78 -22.50 -10.47
C ASP A 211 -9.34 -23.74 -9.79
N ASP A 212 -8.77 -24.14 -8.65
CA ASP A 212 -9.20 -25.32 -7.88
C ASP A 212 -10.65 -25.16 -7.40
N ALA A 213 -11.02 -23.98 -6.87
CA ALA A 213 -12.39 -23.72 -6.42
C ALA A 213 -13.39 -23.72 -7.59
N GLY A 214 -12.94 -23.39 -8.79
CA GLY A 214 -13.76 -23.43 -10.01
C GLY A 214 -14.16 -24.84 -10.43
N THR A 215 -13.38 -25.86 -10.06
CA THR A 215 -13.66 -27.28 -10.37
C THR A 215 -14.22 -28.04 -9.18
N ALA A 216 -14.15 -27.48 -7.97
CA ALA A 216 -14.59 -28.16 -6.75
C ALA A 216 -16.08 -28.53 -6.79
N THR A 217 -16.38 -29.74 -6.35
CA THR A 217 -17.74 -30.31 -6.36
C THR A 217 -18.33 -30.46 -4.96
N SER A 218 -17.57 -30.16 -3.91
CA SER A 218 -18.02 -30.26 -2.51
C SER A 218 -17.50 -29.13 -1.61
N VAL A 219 -18.19 -28.90 -0.49
CA VAL A 219 -17.78 -27.90 0.52
C VAL A 219 -16.48 -28.31 1.22
N ILE A 220 -16.30 -29.61 1.49
CA ILE A 220 -15.09 -30.15 2.11
C ILE A 220 -13.87 -29.86 1.23
N GLU A 221 -14.00 -30.07 -0.08
CA GLU A 221 -12.95 -29.75 -1.04
C GLU A 221 -12.62 -28.25 -1.04
N LEU A 222 -13.62 -27.37 -0.97
CA LEU A 222 -13.41 -25.93 -0.85
C LEU A 222 -12.73 -25.52 0.46
N GLN A 223 -13.02 -26.22 1.56
CA GLN A 223 -12.33 -26.03 2.83
C GLN A 223 -10.86 -26.41 2.73
N ASP A 224 -10.54 -27.57 2.14
CA ASP A 224 -9.15 -28.00 1.92
C ASP A 224 -8.40 -27.03 1.00
N ILE A 225 -9.02 -26.59 -0.10
CA ILE A 225 -8.47 -25.57 -1.00
C ILE A 225 -8.20 -24.27 -0.24
N GLY A 226 -9.17 -23.82 0.57
CA GLY A 226 -9.05 -22.64 1.42
C GLY A 226 -7.90 -22.73 2.41
N HIS A 227 -7.80 -23.82 3.17
CA HIS A 227 -6.72 -24.03 4.13
C HIS A 227 -5.34 -24.10 3.45
N ARG A 228 -5.23 -24.69 2.25
CA ARG A 228 -3.97 -24.64 1.47
C ARG A 228 -3.56 -23.22 1.13
N PHE A 229 -4.51 -22.37 0.73
CA PHE A 229 -4.23 -20.96 0.48
C PHE A 229 -3.93 -20.19 1.77
N GLY A 230 -4.62 -20.48 2.87
CA GLY A 230 -4.33 -19.92 4.19
C GLY A 230 -2.89 -20.17 4.65
N LYS A 231 -2.31 -21.33 4.30
CA LYS A 231 -0.87 -21.61 4.53
C LYS A 231 0.06 -20.72 3.69
N VAL A 232 -0.36 -20.31 2.49
CA VAL A 232 0.39 -19.35 1.65
C VAL A 232 0.33 -17.94 2.23
N LEU A 233 -0.85 -17.53 2.72
CA LEU A 233 -0.99 -16.24 3.42
C LEU A 233 -0.13 -16.21 4.70
N GLY A 234 -0.16 -17.31 5.46
CA GLY A 234 0.42 -17.39 6.79
C GLY A 234 -0.30 -16.49 7.80
N THR A 235 -0.09 -16.71 9.10
CA THR A 235 -0.80 -15.96 10.15
C THR A 235 -0.59 -14.44 10.04
N ASN A 236 0.64 -14.00 9.81
CA ASN A 236 0.95 -12.58 9.69
C ASN A 236 0.36 -11.96 8.42
N GLY A 237 0.45 -12.65 7.28
CA GLY A 237 -0.12 -12.18 6.02
C GLY A 237 -1.64 -12.06 6.08
N THR A 238 -2.31 -13.01 6.73
CA THR A 238 -3.75 -12.96 6.97
C THR A 238 -4.15 -11.77 7.84
N ARG A 239 -3.43 -11.51 8.95
CA ARG A 239 -3.70 -10.35 9.82
C ARG A 239 -3.52 -9.03 9.08
N VAL A 240 -2.42 -8.89 8.33
CA VAL A 240 -2.15 -7.70 7.51
C VAL A 240 -3.24 -7.52 6.44
N LEU A 241 -3.59 -8.57 5.71
CA LEU A 241 -4.63 -8.53 4.69
C LEU A 241 -5.96 -8.05 5.30
N VAL A 242 -6.41 -8.65 6.40
CA VAL A 242 -7.67 -8.29 7.07
C VAL A 242 -7.66 -6.83 7.55
N LEU A 243 -6.57 -6.36 8.18
CA LEU A 243 -6.47 -4.96 8.61
C LEU A 243 -6.51 -3.98 7.45
N LEU A 244 -5.77 -4.25 6.37
CA LEU A 244 -5.72 -3.38 5.19
C LEU A 244 -7.08 -3.31 4.50
N VAL A 245 -7.72 -4.44 4.22
CA VAL A 245 -9.04 -4.43 3.56
C VAL A 245 -10.08 -3.76 4.45
N THR A 246 -10.03 -3.97 5.77
CA THR A 246 -10.96 -3.33 6.72
C THR A 246 -10.77 -1.82 6.74
N ALA A 247 -9.52 -1.34 6.78
CA ALA A 247 -9.21 0.10 6.73
C ALA A 247 -9.68 0.77 5.42
N ALA A 248 -9.75 0.01 4.33
CA ALA A 248 -10.21 0.49 3.03
C ALA A 248 -11.74 0.41 2.80
N LEU A 249 -12.50 -0.22 3.70
CA LEU A 249 -13.97 -0.36 3.55
C LEU A 249 -14.69 1.00 3.48
N GLY A 250 -14.14 2.04 4.13
CA GLY A 250 -14.65 3.41 4.04
C GLY A 250 -14.13 4.21 2.83
N GLY A 251 -13.52 3.55 1.85
CA GLY A 251 -12.99 4.17 0.64
C GLY A 251 -11.61 4.82 0.82
N LYS A 252 -11.20 5.64 -0.17
CA LYS A 252 -9.86 6.22 -0.23
C LYS A 252 -9.51 7.12 0.96
N ASN A 253 -10.47 7.91 1.43
CA ASN A 253 -10.26 8.86 2.52
C ASN A 253 -10.10 8.12 3.85
N ALA A 254 -10.89 7.05 4.06
CA ALA A 254 -10.74 6.19 5.22
C ALA A 254 -9.38 5.49 5.22
N MET A 255 -8.95 4.95 4.08
CA MET A 255 -7.62 4.32 3.96
C MET A 255 -6.49 5.31 4.27
N ALA A 256 -6.57 6.55 3.76
CA ALA A 256 -5.59 7.59 4.03
C ALA A 256 -5.54 8.00 5.51
N ALA A 257 -6.70 8.03 6.19
CA ALA A 257 -6.80 8.40 7.60
C ALA A 257 -6.43 7.26 8.57
N GLN A 258 -6.85 6.03 8.26
CA GLN A 258 -6.72 4.87 9.13
C GLN A 258 -5.43 4.09 8.89
N GLY A 259 -4.92 4.06 7.65
CA GLY A 259 -3.68 3.36 7.31
C GLY A 259 -2.48 3.74 8.21
N PRO A 260 -2.22 5.04 8.47
CA PRO A 260 -1.16 5.47 9.39
C PRO A 260 -1.34 5.04 10.85
N ARG A 261 -2.55 4.65 11.26
CA ARG A 261 -2.88 4.17 12.61
C ARG A 261 -2.72 2.67 12.78
N LEU A 262 -2.51 1.94 11.68
CA LEU A 262 -2.34 0.48 11.71
C LEU A 262 -1.06 0.09 12.47
N PRO A 263 -1.09 -1.05 13.19
CA PRO A 263 0.05 -1.53 13.95
C PRO A 263 1.22 -1.83 13.00
N GLY A 264 2.40 -1.28 13.29
CA GLY A 264 3.59 -1.49 12.47
C GLY A 264 3.73 -0.53 11.27
N PHE A 265 2.85 0.48 11.13
CA PHE A 265 2.91 1.42 10.01
C PHE A 265 4.26 2.14 9.86
N PRO A 266 4.92 2.66 10.92
CA PRO A 266 6.24 3.28 10.78
C PRO A 266 7.30 2.33 10.20
N GLN A 267 7.29 1.07 10.63
CA GLN A 267 8.18 0.02 10.13
C GLN A 267 7.87 -0.31 8.67
N ALA A 268 6.58 -0.45 8.32
CA ALA A 268 6.14 -0.66 6.96
C ALA A 268 6.54 0.51 6.05
N ALA A 269 6.41 1.75 6.52
CA ALA A 269 6.78 2.94 5.76
C ALA A 269 8.29 2.99 5.48
N LEU A 270 9.13 2.66 6.48
CA LEU A 270 10.58 2.57 6.29
C LEU A 270 10.95 1.46 5.31
N ARG A 271 10.31 0.30 5.45
CA ARG A 271 10.53 -0.85 4.56
C ARG A 271 10.06 -0.60 3.13
N GLY A 272 8.89 0.00 2.94
CA GLY A 272 8.39 0.39 1.63
C GLY A 272 9.35 1.37 0.94
N GLN A 273 9.98 2.27 1.71
CA GLN A 273 10.98 3.17 1.16
C GLN A 273 12.30 2.44 0.81
N ALA A 274 12.74 1.47 1.60
CA ALA A 274 13.99 0.73 1.39
C ALA A 274 13.88 -0.36 0.31
N GLU A 275 12.81 -1.16 0.33
CA GLU A 275 12.61 -2.28 -0.59
C GLU A 275 11.89 -1.86 -1.88
N ALA A 276 10.97 -0.89 -1.80
CA ALA A 276 10.08 -0.55 -2.92
C ALA A 276 10.24 0.90 -3.42
N SER A 277 11.16 1.67 -2.81
CA SER A 277 11.52 3.04 -3.19
C SER A 277 10.34 4.02 -3.30
N PHE A 278 9.22 3.74 -2.62
CA PHE A 278 8.08 4.64 -2.51
C PHE A 278 7.73 4.97 -1.05
N SER A 279 7.15 6.15 -0.85
CA SER A 279 6.59 6.53 0.45
C SER A 279 5.22 5.89 0.64
N LEU A 280 5.08 5.01 1.63
CA LEU A 280 3.78 4.38 1.95
C LEU A 280 2.70 5.43 2.23
N GLY A 281 3.05 6.50 2.95
CA GLY A 281 2.12 7.62 3.18
C GLY A 281 1.67 8.29 1.89
N ALA A 282 2.58 8.51 0.94
CA ALA A 282 2.21 9.06 -0.36
C ALA A 282 1.31 8.09 -1.14
N ALA A 283 1.60 6.79 -1.14
CA ALA A 283 0.77 5.77 -1.79
C ALA A 283 -0.67 5.76 -1.25
N LEU A 284 -0.85 5.86 0.07
CA LEU A 284 -2.17 5.95 0.70
C LEU A 284 -2.94 7.23 0.34
N ASN A 285 -2.22 8.30 -0.03
CA ASN A 285 -2.80 9.59 -0.41
C ASN A 285 -2.86 9.81 -1.94
N GLY A 286 -2.67 8.77 -2.75
CA GLY A 286 -2.77 8.85 -4.21
C GLY A 286 -1.52 9.33 -4.94
N GLY A 287 -0.37 9.39 -4.25
CA GLY A 287 0.94 9.70 -4.84
C GLY A 287 1.52 8.56 -5.69
N VAL A 288 0.89 7.39 -5.68
CA VAL A 288 1.17 6.26 -6.58
C VAL A 288 -0.06 6.05 -7.46
N THR A 289 0.12 6.06 -8.78
CA THR A 289 -0.95 5.92 -9.78
C THR A 289 -1.10 4.49 -10.26
N SER A 290 -0.03 3.70 -10.25
CA SER A 290 -0.13 2.28 -10.56
C SER A 290 0.93 1.42 -9.89
N ILE A 291 0.61 0.15 -9.64
CA ILE A 291 1.54 -0.87 -9.14
C ILE A 291 1.31 -2.19 -9.88
N SER A 292 2.38 -2.90 -10.22
CA SER A 292 2.31 -4.30 -10.68
C SER A 292 3.48 -5.15 -10.18
N LEU A 293 3.21 -6.44 -10.01
CA LEU A 293 4.20 -7.46 -9.62
C LEU A 293 4.30 -8.54 -10.71
N PRO A 294 4.99 -8.29 -11.85
CA PRO A 294 4.95 -9.21 -12.99
C PRO A 294 5.70 -10.53 -12.74
N ALA A 295 6.68 -10.53 -11.84
CA ALA A 295 7.49 -11.70 -11.51
C ALA A 295 7.93 -11.66 -10.05
N ALA A 296 8.40 -12.80 -9.53
CA ALA A 296 8.97 -12.88 -8.20
C ALA A 296 10.11 -11.86 -8.05
N GLY A 297 9.95 -10.92 -7.12
CA GLY A 297 10.95 -9.88 -6.86
C GLY A 297 10.98 -8.72 -7.85
N VAL A 298 10.08 -8.66 -8.84
CA VAL A 298 9.95 -7.50 -9.73
C VAL A 298 8.75 -6.68 -9.31
N LEU A 299 8.97 -5.38 -9.08
CA LEU A 299 7.93 -4.42 -8.73
C LEU A 299 7.96 -3.25 -9.70
N ASN A 300 6.85 -2.96 -10.38
CA ASN A 300 6.68 -1.72 -11.13
C ASN A 300 5.79 -0.78 -10.34
N VAL A 301 6.19 0.48 -10.21
CA VAL A 301 5.45 1.53 -9.53
C VAL A 301 5.43 2.76 -10.43
N ALA A 302 4.25 3.28 -10.74
CA ALA A 302 4.11 4.59 -11.36
C ALA A 302 3.71 5.61 -10.30
N LEU A 303 4.47 6.68 -10.18
CA LEU A 303 4.18 7.78 -9.27
C LEU A 303 3.24 8.77 -9.94
N ALA A 304 2.42 9.45 -9.15
CA ALA A 304 1.71 10.63 -9.62
C ALA A 304 2.75 11.69 -10.00
N PRO A 305 2.62 12.35 -11.17
CA PRO A 305 3.44 13.49 -11.50
C PRO A 305 3.45 14.49 -10.34
N GLY A 306 4.62 15.00 -10.01
CA GLY A 306 4.78 16.04 -9.01
C GLY A 306 5.60 15.65 -7.78
N ALA A 307 5.15 16.02 -6.58
CA ALA A 307 6.00 15.95 -5.38
C ALA A 307 6.48 14.52 -5.05
N ALA A 308 5.64 13.51 -5.28
CA ALA A 308 6.02 12.11 -5.09
C ALA A 308 7.12 11.68 -6.06
N ALA A 309 6.97 12.03 -7.35
CA ALA A 309 7.99 11.79 -8.37
C ALA A 309 9.30 12.54 -8.05
N ALA A 310 9.23 13.80 -7.65
CA ALA A 310 10.40 14.60 -7.27
C ALA A 310 11.16 13.99 -6.09
N LEU A 311 10.45 13.52 -5.06
CA LEU A 311 11.05 12.87 -3.89
C LEU A 311 11.80 11.58 -4.26
N ALA A 312 11.23 10.77 -5.16
CA ALA A 312 11.89 9.58 -5.67
C ALA A 312 13.17 9.94 -6.45
N MET A 313 13.12 10.95 -7.32
CA MET A 313 14.31 11.41 -8.05
C MET A 313 15.43 11.87 -7.10
N TYR A 314 15.11 12.65 -6.07
CA TYR A 314 16.12 13.08 -5.08
C TYR A 314 16.77 11.93 -4.34
N SER A 315 15.98 10.92 -3.94
CA SER A 315 16.50 9.72 -3.28
C SER A 315 17.50 8.96 -4.15
N ASN A 316 17.43 9.17 -5.46
CA ASN A 316 18.26 8.54 -6.48
C ASN A 316 19.42 9.43 -6.96
N GLY A 317 19.65 10.58 -6.32
CA GLY A 317 20.66 11.53 -6.76
C GLY A 317 20.31 12.24 -8.07
N GLN A 318 19.05 12.20 -8.50
CA GLN A 318 18.56 12.83 -9.72
C GLN A 318 17.86 14.15 -9.43
N ILE A 319 17.94 15.08 -10.39
CA ILE A 319 17.34 16.41 -10.30
C ILE A 319 16.01 16.39 -11.08
N PRO A 320 14.86 16.60 -10.41
CA PRO A 320 13.56 16.68 -11.07
C PRO A 320 13.49 17.92 -11.94
N GLY A 321 12.75 17.82 -13.03
CA GLY A 321 12.36 18.97 -13.82
C GLY A 321 12.22 18.68 -15.31
N ASP A 322 12.25 19.77 -16.08
CA ASP A 322 12.10 19.72 -17.53
C ASP A 322 13.18 18.83 -18.19
N ALA A 323 12.93 18.37 -19.41
CA ALA A 323 13.91 17.56 -20.15
C ALA A 323 15.19 18.36 -20.45
N GLU A 324 15.04 19.66 -20.71
CA GLU A 324 16.12 20.60 -21.00
C GLU A 324 16.01 21.84 -20.11
N GLY A 325 17.14 22.53 -19.90
CA GLY A 325 17.20 23.77 -19.14
C GLY A 325 18.27 23.77 -18.04
N PRO A 326 18.60 24.96 -17.49
CA PRO A 326 19.52 25.09 -16.37
C PRO A 326 18.99 24.43 -15.09
N VAL A 327 19.92 23.99 -14.25
CA VAL A 327 19.63 23.53 -12.89
C VAL A 327 19.68 24.74 -11.95
N HIS A 328 18.62 24.92 -11.17
CA HIS A 328 18.46 25.99 -10.21
C HIS A 328 18.46 25.44 -8.79
N HIS A 329 19.03 26.22 -7.87
CA HIS A 329 18.84 25.98 -6.44
C HIS A 329 17.49 26.56 -5.99
N ILE A 330 16.69 25.76 -5.28
CA ILE A 330 15.42 26.19 -4.70
C ILE A 330 15.68 27.27 -3.64
N CYS A 331 16.59 27.00 -2.68
CA CYS A 331 17.14 27.97 -1.74
C CYS A 331 18.56 28.36 -2.20
N THR A 332 18.82 29.65 -2.41
CA THR A 332 20.04 30.11 -3.10
C THR A 332 21.32 29.98 -2.27
N ASN A 333 22.40 29.53 -2.90
CA ASN A 333 23.76 29.57 -2.35
C ASN A 333 24.59 30.78 -2.87
N LYS A 334 23.99 31.69 -3.67
CA LYS A 334 24.72 32.77 -4.37
C LYS A 334 24.43 34.18 -3.86
N ASN A 335 23.80 34.34 -2.69
CA ASN A 335 23.43 35.64 -2.13
C ASN A 335 23.90 35.77 -0.67
N LEU A 336 25.23 35.80 -0.48
CA LEU A 336 25.88 35.88 0.84
C LEU A 336 25.90 37.29 1.44
N VAL A 337 25.98 38.34 0.61
CA VAL A 337 26.27 39.72 1.07
C VAL A 337 25.18 40.72 0.70
N SER A 338 24.63 40.63 -0.51
CA SER A 338 23.78 41.70 -1.06
C SER A 338 22.34 41.66 -0.53
N ALA A 339 21.87 42.81 -0.03
CA ALA A 339 20.48 43.04 0.36
C ALA A 339 19.59 43.60 -0.78
N ALA A 340 20.13 43.73 -2.01
CA ALA A 340 19.44 44.40 -3.12
C ALA A 340 18.09 43.78 -3.49
N THR A 341 17.92 42.46 -3.26
CA THR A 341 16.65 41.75 -3.47
C THR A 341 15.96 41.36 -2.17
N GLY A 342 16.28 42.02 -1.05
CA GLY A 342 15.75 41.75 0.30
C GLY A 342 16.57 40.77 1.15
N GLY A 343 17.72 40.31 0.64
CA GLY A 343 18.64 39.39 1.34
C GLY A 343 19.51 40.04 2.41
N PRO A 344 20.64 39.43 2.81
CA PRO A 344 21.25 38.25 2.20
C PRO A 344 20.46 36.96 2.49
N TRP A 345 20.12 36.21 1.44
CA TRP A 345 19.28 35.01 1.51
C TRP A 345 20.07 33.74 1.82
N THR A 346 21.32 33.64 1.39
CA THR A 346 22.13 32.43 1.57
C THR A 346 22.35 32.07 3.05
N PRO A 347 22.70 33.02 3.95
CA PRO A 347 22.84 32.69 5.37
C PRO A 347 21.54 32.14 6.01
N LEU A 348 20.38 32.65 5.59
CA LEU A 348 19.08 32.16 6.07
C LEU A 348 18.79 30.74 5.55
N CYS A 349 19.13 30.47 4.29
CA CYS A 349 19.05 29.12 3.73
C CYS A 349 19.99 28.15 4.48
N GLU A 350 21.22 28.55 4.75
CA GLU A 350 22.22 27.73 5.46
C GLU A 350 21.74 27.37 6.88
N GLU A 351 21.14 28.31 7.61
CA GLU A 351 20.60 28.04 8.95
C GLU A 351 19.53 26.94 8.93
N ILE A 352 18.60 26.99 7.98
CA ILE A 352 17.55 25.99 7.82
C ILE A 352 18.14 24.62 7.44
N PHE A 353 19.05 24.60 6.48
CA PHE A 353 19.67 23.37 5.98
C PHE A 353 20.57 22.69 7.02
N ALA A 354 21.26 23.49 7.85
CA ALA A 354 22.09 22.99 8.94
C ALA A 354 21.28 22.19 9.98
N ARG A 355 20.03 22.57 10.24
CA ARG A 355 19.12 21.82 11.13
C ARG A 355 18.84 20.40 10.64
N ALA A 356 18.86 20.20 9.33
CA ALA A 356 18.70 18.92 8.64
C ALA A 356 20.04 18.22 8.30
N GLY A 357 21.17 18.85 8.62
CA GLY A 357 22.49 18.36 8.21
C GLY A 357 22.62 18.20 6.70
N LEU A 358 21.99 19.08 5.91
CA LEU A 358 22.15 19.16 4.45
C LEU A 358 23.00 20.38 4.08
N SER A 359 23.63 20.33 2.91
CA SER A 359 24.28 21.50 2.31
C SER A 359 23.35 22.14 1.28
N LEU A 360 23.57 23.42 0.95
CA LEU A 360 22.82 24.04 -0.13
C LEU A 360 23.11 23.43 -1.51
N ASP A 361 24.20 22.69 -1.67
CA ASP A 361 24.51 21.99 -2.92
C ASP A 361 23.96 20.57 -3.01
N ASP A 362 23.18 20.14 -2.02
CA ASP A 362 22.47 18.88 -2.04
C ASP A 362 21.52 18.78 -3.25
N VAL A 363 21.35 17.57 -3.80
CA VAL A 363 20.46 17.33 -4.93
C VAL A 363 19.01 17.71 -4.60
N ALA A 364 18.58 17.53 -3.34
CA ALA A 364 17.24 17.88 -2.89
C ALA A 364 16.95 19.39 -3.00
N ASN A 365 17.98 20.24 -3.02
CA ASN A 365 17.82 21.68 -3.20
C ASN A 365 17.82 22.10 -4.68
N LYS A 366 17.77 21.17 -5.63
CA LYS A 366 17.94 21.47 -7.06
C LYS A 366 16.71 21.09 -7.87
N VAL A 367 16.38 21.91 -8.85
CA VAL A 367 15.32 21.65 -9.82
C VAL A 367 15.75 22.13 -11.20
N ARG A 368 15.44 21.37 -12.26
CA ARG A 368 15.70 21.79 -13.64
C ARG A 368 14.49 22.55 -14.17
N LEU A 369 14.69 23.78 -14.57
CA LEU A 369 13.60 24.65 -15.03
C LEU A 369 13.96 25.26 -16.38
N GLY A 370 13.12 24.98 -17.37
CA GLY A 370 13.11 25.70 -18.63
C GLY A 370 12.44 27.07 -18.48
N GLY A 371 12.80 27.99 -19.38
CA GLY A 371 12.03 29.22 -19.59
C GLY A 371 12.13 30.32 -18.52
N HIS A 372 13.14 30.31 -17.63
CA HIS A 372 13.42 31.48 -16.79
C HIS A 372 14.92 31.73 -16.61
N GLN A 373 15.32 33.01 -16.62
CA GLN A 373 16.71 33.45 -16.50
C GLN A 373 16.77 34.70 -15.61
N GLY A 374 17.70 34.73 -14.66
CA GLY A 374 17.92 35.86 -13.76
C GLY A 374 17.77 35.51 -12.27
N PRO A 375 18.06 36.48 -11.38
CA PRO A 375 17.93 36.27 -9.93
C PRO A 375 16.45 36.19 -9.52
N HIS A 376 16.14 35.33 -8.55
CA HIS A 376 14.78 35.22 -8.04
C HIS A 376 14.40 36.48 -7.23
N PRO A 377 13.14 36.95 -7.30
CA PRO A 377 12.72 38.14 -6.57
C PRO A 377 12.58 37.88 -5.07
N ARG A 378 12.52 38.97 -4.29
CA ARG A 378 12.27 38.95 -2.84
C ARG A 378 11.13 38.02 -2.44
N GLY A 379 9.98 38.15 -3.12
CA GLY A 379 8.78 37.39 -2.81
C GLY A 379 8.97 35.88 -2.98
N TYR A 380 9.80 35.44 -3.94
CA TYR A 380 10.14 34.03 -4.09
C TYR A 380 10.95 33.54 -2.89
N HIS A 381 12.01 34.26 -2.51
CA HIS A 381 12.85 33.88 -1.37
C HIS A 381 12.08 33.84 -0.06
N GLU A 382 11.23 34.84 0.19
CA GLU A 382 10.37 34.87 1.38
C GLU A 382 9.36 33.72 1.39
N ALA A 383 8.76 33.37 0.24
CA ALA A 383 7.83 32.25 0.14
C ALA A 383 8.52 30.90 0.39
N VAL A 384 9.71 30.68 -0.20
CA VAL A 384 10.50 29.46 0.03
C VAL A 384 10.92 29.37 1.50
N LEU A 385 11.54 30.41 2.06
CA LEU A 385 11.99 30.39 3.45
C LEU A 385 10.84 30.18 4.44
N ARG A 386 9.67 30.76 4.19
CA ARG A 386 8.48 30.55 5.00
C ARG A 386 8.05 29.08 4.99
N ARG A 387 7.88 28.50 3.79
CA ARG A 387 7.49 27.09 3.65
C ARG A 387 8.49 26.15 4.32
N LEU A 388 9.78 26.37 4.11
CA LEU A 388 10.81 25.55 4.73
C LEU A 388 10.78 25.67 6.26
N ASN A 389 10.67 26.87 6.81
CA ASN A 389 10.56 27.05 8.26
C ASN A 389 9.30 26.41 8.85
N ASP A 390 8.15 26.61 8.20
CA ASP A 390 6.86 26.04 8.62
C ASP A 390 6.92 24.50 8.62
N ALA A 391 7.51 23.91 7.58
CA ALA A 391 7.66 22.46 7.45
C ALA A 391 8.60 21.88 8.53
N LEU A 392 9.70 22.56 8.85
CA LEU A 392 10.63 22.09 9.87
C LEU A 392 10.08 22.27 11.28
N GLY A 393 9.27 23.31 11.53
CA GLY A 393 8.66 23.61 12.83
C GLY A 393 9.66 23.46 13.99
N LYS A 394 9.29 22.66 15.01
CA LYS A 394 10.18 22.24 16.11
C LYS A 394 10.62 20.77 15.96
N CYS A 395 11.11 20.40 14.78
CA CYS A 395 11.67 19.06 14.54
C CYS A 395 12.71 18.69 15.61
N ARG A 396 12.62 17.46 16.11
CA ARG A 396 13.29 17.04 17.37
C ARG A 396 14.78 16.71 17.19
N ASN A 397 15.20 16.29 16.00
CA ASN A 397 16.57 15.89 15.69
C ASN A 397 16.86 16.05 14.19
N LYS A 398 18.15 15.92 13.81
CA LYS A 398 18.63 16.14 12.44
C LYS A 398 17.92 15.26 11.41
N ASP A 399 17.71 13.98 11.70
CA ASP A 399 17.08 13.04 10.74
C ASP A 399 15.61 13.38 10.50
N ALA A 400 14.87 13.72 11.55
CA ALA A 400 13.50 14.20 11.43
C ALA A 400 13.43 15.52 10.65
N CYS A 401 14.33 16.46 10.93
CA CYS A 401 14.42 17.72 10.18
C CYS A 401 14.78 17.48 8.71
N ARG A 402 15.68 16.53 8.43
CA ARG A 402 16.08 16.15 7.07
C ARG A 402 14.91 15.62 6.27
N LYS A 403 14.15 14.68 6.83
CA LYS A 403 12.96 14.13 6.17
C LYS A 403 11.96 15.23 5.81
N LEU A 404 11.60 16.09 6.77
CA LEU A 404 10.67 17.20 6.55
C LEU A 404 11.17 18.20 5.51
N LEU A 405 12.48 18.52 5.54
CA LEU A 405 13.10 19.43 4.60
C LEU A 405 13.05 18.89 3.16
N VAL A 406 13.44 17.63 2.96
CA VAL A 406 13.45 17.01 1.62
C VAL A 406 12.02 16.85 1.07
N GLU A 407 11.06 16.47 1.92
CA GLU A 407 9.64 16.42 1.53
C GLU A 407 9.11 17.78 1.09
N GLU A 408 9.45 18.86 1.80
CA GLU A 408 9.01 20.21 1.43
C GLU A 408 9.71 20.73 0.18
N LEU A 409 11.00 20.44 0.00
CA LEU A 409 11.74 20.75 -1.22
C LEU A 409 11.14 20.03 -2.45
N ALA A 410 10.67 18.79 -2.29
CA ALA A 410 9.98 18.07 -3.36
C ALA A 410 8.62 18.72 -3.73
N LYS A 411 7.87 19.22 -2.74
CA LYS A 411 6.64 20.00 -3.00
C LYS A 411 6.95 21.34 -3.67
N ILE A 412 8.02 22.02 -3.25
CA ILE A 412 8.45 23.27 -3.88
C ILE A 412 8.88 23.02 -5.33
N ALA A 413 9.67 21.98 -5.58
CA ALA A 413 10.05 21.58 -6.94
C ALA A 413 8.82 21.30 -7.81
N ASN A 414 7.85 20.55 -7.28
CA ASN A 414 6.58 20.33 -7.97
C ASN A 414 5.87 21.63 -8.33
N ASP A 415 5.76 22.57 -7.38
CA ASP A 415 5.14 23.85 -7.66
C ASP A 415 5.91 24.62 -8.73
N LEU A 416 7.25 24.61 -8.69
CA LEU A 416 8.09 25.25 -9.71
C LEU A 416 7.96 24.64 -11.10
N LEU A 417 7.58 23.36 -11.19
CA LEU A 417 7.35 22.65 -12.44
C LEU A 417 5.91 22.74 -12.91
N THR A 418 4.98 23.09 -12.03
CA THR A 418 3.57 23.25 -12.36
C THR A 418 3.35 24.64 -12.97
N PRO A 419 2.93 24.75 -14.25
CA PRO A 419 2.57 26.01 -14.85
C PRO A 419 1.53 26.74 -13.98
N ASP A 420 1.66 28.06 -13.89
CA ASP A 420 0.75 28.93 -13.12
C ASP A 420 0.61 28.59 -11.62
N SER A 421 1.52 27.80 -11.03
CA SER A 421 1.55 27.71 -9.58
C SER A 421 1.93 29.07 -8.96
N GLY A 422 1.56 29.27 -7.70
CA GLY A 422 1.91 30.50 -6.98
C GLY A 422 3.41 30.79 -6.99
N LEU A 423 4.23 29.75 -6.83
CA LEU A 423 5.68 29.89 -6.82
C LEU A 423 6.26 30.04 -8.24
N ARG A 424 5.71 29.32 -9.24
CA ARG A 424 6.14 29.41 -10.64
C ARG A 424 5.90 30.82 -11.20
N ARG A 425 4.75 31.44 -10.91
CA ARG A 425 4.44 32.82 -11.34
C ARG A 425 5.42 33.87 -10.81
N LEU A 426 6.08 33.62 -9.67
CA LEU A 426 7.07 34.55 -9.12
C LEU A 426 8.38 34.56 -9.90
N ILE A 427 8.71 33.49 -10.62
CA ILE A 427 9.98 33.35 -11.36
C ILE A 427 9.79 33.34 -12.89
N ALA A 428 8.60 32.97 -13.36
CA ALA A 428 8.20 32.97 -14.76
C ALA A 428 6.72 33.38 -14.83
N PRO A 429 6.40 34.68 -14.82
CA PRO A 429 5.04 35.16 -15.01
C PRO A 429 4.52 34.69 -16.38
N SER A 430 3.29 34.19 -16.45
CA SER A 430 2.61 33.92 -17.72
C SER A 430 2.53 35.21 -18.54
N GLU A 431 2.88 35.17 -19.83
CA GLU A 431 2.59 36.26 -20.75
C GLU A 431 1.08 36.52 -20.71
N GLY A 432 0.70 37.75 -20.34
CA GLY A 432 -0.68 38.17 -20.17
C GLY A 432 -1.39 38.48 -21.48
#